data_AF-A0A5C5Z219-F1
#
_entry.id   AF-A0A5C5Z219-F1
#
_cell.length_a   1.000
_cell.length_b   1.000
_cell.length_c   1.000
_cell.angle_alpha   90.00
_cell.angle_beta   90.00
_cell.angle_gamma   90.00
#
_symmetry.space_group_name_H-M   'P 1'
#
loop_
_entity.id
_entity.type
_entity.pdbx_description
1 polymer ?
#
loop_
_entity_poly.entity_id
_entity_poly.type
_entity_poly.pdbx_seq_one_letter_code
_entity_poly.pdbx_strand_id
1 'polypeptide(L)' 'MIVKEFICQRCGHRFVVELLDRKDPDERDRLGSPVCCPKCRSQFVEVTGR' A
#
# COMPACT_ATOMS: atom_id res chain seq x y z
N MET A 1 5.63 5.91 -10.62
CA MET A 1 4.38 5.42 -9.97
C MET A 1 4.37 3.91 -10.10
N ILE A 2 4.45 3.20 -8.97
CA ILE A 2 4.44 1.74 -8.88
C ILE A 2 3.05 1.30 -8.44
N VAL A 3 2.40 0.48 -9.25
CA VAL A 3 1.17 -0.20 -8.85
C VAL A 3 1.55 -1.44 -8.04
N LYS A 4 1.15 -1.52 -6.77
CA LYS A 4 1.35 -2.72 -5.93
C LYS A 4 0.02 -3.29 -5.47
N GLU A 5 -0.10 -4.61 -5.56
CA GLU A 5 -1.24 -5.34 -4.99
C GLU A 5 -0.98 -5.68 -3.53
N PHE A 6 -2.01 -5.51 -2.70
CA PHE A 6 -2.02 -5.77 -1.27
C PHE A 6 -3.15 -6.72 -0.90
N ILE A 7 -2.91 -7.59 0.08
CA ILE A 7 -3.92 -8.44 0.71
C ILE A 7 -4.03 -8.10 2.19
N CYS A 8 -5.26 -7.88 2.68
CA CYS A 8 -5.49 -7.69 4.10
C CYS A 8 -5.45 -9.02 4.83
N GLN A 9 -4.52 -9.15 5.79
CA GLN A 9 -4.37 -10.37 6.60
C GLN A 9 -5.52 -10.57 7.61
N ARG A 10 -6.32 -9.53 7.87
CA ARG A 10 -7.45 -9.62 8.81
C ARG A 10 -8.77 -10.07 8.15
N CYS A 11 -9.01 -9.64 6.91
CA CYS A 11 -10.29 -9.91 6.22
C CYS A 11 -10.13 -10.61 4.86
N GLY A 12 -8.90 -10.89 4.42
CA GLY A 12 -8.58 -11.53 3.15
C GLY A 12 -8.82 -10.67 1.91
N HIS A 13 -9.20 -9.41 2.07
CA HIS A 13 -9.53 -8.53 0.94
C HIS A 13 -8.26 -8.11 0.18
N ARG A 14 -8.26 -8.34 -1.13
CA ARG A 14 -7.19 -7.93 -2.06
C ARG A 14 -7.54 -6.61 -2.71
N PHE A 15 -6.59 -5.70 -2.78
CA PHE A 15 -6.76 -4.36 -3.34
C PHE A 15 -5.43 -3.85 -3.88
N VAL A 16 -5.50 -2.91 -4.81
CA VAL A 16 -4.33 -2.36 -5.50
C VAL A 16 -4.11 -0.93 -5.00
N VAL A 17 -2.85 -0.59 -4.72
CA VAL A 17 -2.45 0.75 -4.28
C VAL A 17 -1.34 1.25 -5.20
N GLU A 18 -1.56 2.46 -5.70
CA GLU A 18 -0.58 3.16 -6.50
C GLU A 18 0.36 3.91 -5.55
N LEU A 19 1.61 3.46 -5.50
CA LEU A 19 2.67 4.05 -4.69
C LEU A 19 3.55 4.91 -5.59
N LEU A 20 4.08 6.00 -5.03
CA LEU A 20 5.10 6.78 -5.72
C LEU A 20 6.42 5.98 -5.70
N ASP A 21 7.08 5.91 -6.85
CA ASP A 21 8.37 5.23 -6.99
C ASP A 21 9.43 6.14 -6.34
N ARG A 22 10.22 5.63 -5.41
CA ARG A 22 11.22 6.41 -4.64
C ARG A 22 12.45 6.81 -5.46
N LYS A 23 12.32 6.97 -6.78
CA LYS A 23 13.44 7.38 -7.64
C LYS A 23 13.77 8.88 -7.49
N ASP A 24 12.80 9.67 -7.04
CA ASP A 24 12.96 11.11 -6.84
C ASP A 24 13.13 11.44 -5.34
N PRO A 25 14.34 11.89 -4.91
CA PRO A 25 14.62 12.23 -3.51
C PRO A 25 13.87 13.47 -3.02
N ASP A 26 13.21 14.21 -3.93
CA ASP A 26 12.45 15.43 -3.64
C ASP A 26 11.04 15.13 -3.10
N GLU A 27 10.49 13.92 -3.30
CA GLU A 27 9.18 13.50 -2.79
C GLU A 27 9.24 12.81 -1.42
N ARG A 28 10.32 13.01 -0.67
CA ARG A 28 10.57 12.38 0.64
C ARG A 28 9.54 12.68 1.72
N ASP A 29 8.75 13.75 1.58
CA ASP A 29 7.87 14.23 2.65
C ASP A 29 6.40 13.85 2.51
N ARG A 30 6.04 13.10 1.46
CA ARG A 30 4.79 12.33 1.45
C ARG A 30 5.11 10.89 1.85
N LEU A 31 5.69 10.70 3.04
CA LEU A 31 5.70 9.39 3.67
C LEU A 31 4.24 9.04 3.99
N GLY A 32 3.60 8.49 2.95
CA GLY A 32 2.18 8.24 2.85
C GLY A 32 1.73 7.41 4.02
N SER A 33 0.55 7.78 4.53
CA SER A 33 -0.15 7.10 5.61
C SER A 33 -0.06 5.57 5.47
N PRO A 34 -0.02 4.83 6.59
CA PRO A 34 0.02 3.37 6.56
C PRO A 34 -1.08 2.83 5.63
N VAL A 35 -0.70 1.94 4.70
CA VAL A 35 -1.64 1.34 3.77
C VAL A 35 -2.69 0.59 4.59
N CYS A 36 -3.94 1.06 4.54
CA CYS A 36 -5.04 0.47 5.27
C CYS A 36 -5.95 -0.28 4.31
N CYS A 37 -6.47 -1.43 4.77
CA CYS A 37 -7.49 -2.13 4.01
C CYS A 37 -8.74 -1.26 3.87
N PRO A 38 -9.27 -1.03 2.66
CA PRO A 38 -10.46 -0.19 2.45
C PRO A 38 -11.72 -0.79 3.09
N LYS A 39 -11.75 -2.11 3.31
CA LYS A 39 -12.93 -2.83 3.83
C LYS A 39 -13.03 -2.80 5.36
N CYS A 40 -11.91 -3.06 6.04
CA CYS A 40 -11.89 -3.19 7.51
C CYS A 40 -11.00 -2.16 8.21
N ARG A 41 -10.44 -1.20 7.44
CA ARG A 41 -9.51 -0.15 7.90
C ARG A 41 -8.32 -0.68 8.71
N SER A 42 -8.01 -1.96 8.56
CA SER A 42 -6.91 -2.57 9.29
C SER A 42 -5.60 -2.28 8.57
N GLN A 43 -4.58 -1.99 9.37
CA GLN A 43 -3.22 -1.68 8.93
C GLN A 43 -2.42 -2.97 8.59
N PHE A 44 -2.97 -4.12 8.97
CA PHE A 44 -2.40 -5.45 8.70
C PHE A 44 -2.69 -5.86 7.25
N VAL A 45 -1.85 -5.37 6.35
CA VAL A 45 -1.90 -5.64 4.91
C VAL A 45 -0.51 -6.09 4.43
N GLU A 46 -0.47 -7.02 3.50
CA GLU A 46 0.75 -7.62 2.96
C GLU A 46 0.81 -7.40 1.45
N VAL A 47 2.00 -7.10 0.92
CA VAL A 47 2.22 -6.93 -0.53
C VAL A 47 2.24 -8.30 -1.18
N THR A 48 1.42 -8.50 -2.20
CA THR A 48 1.27 -9.78 -2.93
C THR A 48 1.98 -9.77 -4.30
N GLY A 49 2.94 -8.86 -4.52
CA GLY A 49 3.75 -8.78 -5.74
C GLY A 49 5.23 -9.04 -5.48
N ARG A 50 5.80 -10.05 -6.17
CA ARG A 50 7.24 -10.30 -6.27
C ARG A 50 7.89 -9.33 -7.25
#